data_AF-A0A2G5IJY0-F1
#
_entry.id   AF-A0A2G5IJY0-F1
#
_cell.length_a   1.000
_cell.length_b   1.000
_cell.length_c   1.000
_cell.angle_alpha   90.00
_cell.angle_beta   90.00
_cell.angle_gamma   90.00
#
_symmetry.space_group_name_H-M   'P 1'
#
loop_
_entity.id
_entity.type
_entity.pdbx_description
1 polymer ?
#
loop_
_entity_poly.entity_id
_entity_poly.type
_entity_poly.pdbx_seq_one_letter_code
_entity_poly.pdbx_strand_id
1 'polypeptide(L)' 'MNNEIKDWRGTPIADGLHVVFPRKWKSSTEMCEGIVRGLTATGRIRVELTATSRPRSGVHTGKPLYAVPAHSVTVIT' A
#
# COMPACT_ATOMS: atom_id res chain seq x y z
N MET A 1 18.25 17.22 1.40
CA MET A 1 17.67 16.64 0.17
C MET A 1 16.45 15.85 0.59
N ASN A 2 15.24 16.26 0.18
CA ASN A 2 14.06 15.43 0.39
C ASN A 2 14.14 14.28 -0.63
N ASN A 3 14.45 13.06 -0.17
CA ASN A 3 14.36 11.88 -1.03
C ASN A 3 12.88 11.63 -1.33
N GLU A 4 12.44 12.07 -2.51
CA GLU A 4 11.13 11.78 -3.03
C GLU A 4 11.01 10.28 -3.32
N ILE A 5 10.07 9.60 -2.66
CA ILE A 5 9.78 8.19 -2.93
C ILE A 5 8.84 8.12 -4.13
N LYS A 6 9.19 7.29 -5.10
CA LYS A 6 8.44 7.11 -6.34
C LYS A 6 8.00 5.66 -6.49
N ASP A 7 6.90 5.44 -7.19
CA ASP A 7 6.54 4.12 -7.67
C ASP A 7 7.49 3.68 -8.80
N TRP A 8 7.32 2.46 -9.29
CA TRP A 8 8.17 1.90 -10.35
C TRP A 8 8.08 2.65 -11.69
N ARG A 9 7.06 3.51 -11.89
CA ARG A 9 6.89 4.37 -13.08
C ARG A 9 7.49 5.75 -12.88
N GLY A 10 8.01 6.06 -11.70
CA GLY A 10 8.50 7.39 -11.35
C GLY A 10 7.42 8.33 -10.82
N THR A 11 6.20 7.85 -10.57
CA THR A 11 5.12 8.67 -9.98
C THR A 11 5.42 8.92 -8.50
N PRO A 12 5.43 10.18 -8.02
CA PRO A 12 5.65 10.48 -6.62
C PRO A 12 4.62 9.80 -5.72
N ILE A 13 5.07 9.22 -4.61
CA ILE A 13 4.19 8.64 -3.59
C ILE A 13 4.14 9.59 -2.39
N ALA A 14 2.98 10.19 -2.17
CA ALA A 14 2.72 11.15 -1.10
C ALA A 14 1.56 10.71 -0.21
N ASP A 15 1.46 11.32 0.97
CA ASP A 15 0.33 11.13 1.89
C ASP A 15 -1.01 11.45 1.21
N GLY A 16 -2.03 10.63 1.48
CA GLY A 16 -3.37 10.78 0.91
C GLY A 16 -3.56 10.19 -0.48
N LEU A 17 -2.51 9.75 -1.18
CA LEU A 17 -2.67 9.15 -2.51
C LEU A 17 -3.29 7.74 -2.45
N HIS A 18 -4.13 7.45 -3.45
CA HIS A 18 -4.65 6.11 -3.70
C HIS A 18 -3.59 5.24 -4.36
N VAL A 19 -3.45 4.01 -3.87
CA VAL A 19 -2.45 3.07 -4.37
C VAL A 19 -2.99 1.64 -4.44
N VAL A 20 -2.40 0.84 -5.34
CA VAL A 20 -2.48 -0.62 -5.31
C VAL A 20 -1.15 -1.25 -5.02
N PHE A 21 -1.20 -2.41 -4.37
CA PHE A 21 -0.02 -3.23 -4.10
C PHE A 21 -0.41 -4.72 -3.98
N PRO A 22 0.49 -5.65 -4.33
CA PRO A 22 0.27 -7.07 -4.10
C PRO A 22 0.57 -7.42 -2.64
N ARG A 23 -0.29 -8.22 -2.02
CA ARG A 23 -0.05 -8.85 -0.71
C ARG A 23 0.08 -10.36 -0.87
N LYS A 24 1.21 -10.91 -0.42
CA LYS A 24 1.51 -12.33 -0.51
C LYS A 24 1.06 -13.09 0.74
N TRP A 25 0.42 -14.23 0.50
CA TRP A 25 0.10 -15.27 1.47
C TRP A 25 0.98 -16.49 1.26
N LYS A 26 0.84 -17.49 2.16
CA LYS A 26 1.57 -18.76 2.09
C LYS A 26 1.52 -19.43 0.70
N SER A 27 0.38 -19.37 0.02
CA SER A 27 0.14 -20.05 -1.26
C SER A 27 -0.59 -19.19 -2.32
N SER A 28 -0.77 -17.90 -2.08
CA SER A 28 -1.48 -17.03 -3.03
C SER A 28 -1.03 -15.57 -2.90
N THR A 29 -1.36 -14.78 -3.91
CA THR A 29 -1.21 -13.32 -3.89
C THR A 29 -2.59 -12.71 -4.09
N GLU A 30 -2.88 -11.64 -3.37
CA GLU A 30 -4.05 -10.81 -3.65
C GLU A 30 -3.62 -9.38 -3.99
N MET A 31 -4.51 -8.65 -4.64
CA MET A 31 -4.32 -7.22 -4.89
C MET A 31 -5.06 -6.45 -3.81
N CYS A 32 -4.39 -5.44 -3.27
CA CYS A 32 -4.90 -4.56 -2.23
C CYS A 32 -4.95 -3.14 -2.76
N GLU A 33 -6.00 -2.43 -2.37
CA GLU A 33 -6.15 -0.98 -2.56
C GLU A 33 -6.07 -0.28 -1.21
N GLY A 34 -5.52 0.93 -1.20
CA GLY A 34 -5.47 1.72 0.02
C GLY A 34 -5.01 3.15 -0.17
N ILE A 35 -4.95 3.86 0.95
CA ILE A 35 -4.51 5.26 1.05
C ILE A 35 -3.16 5.32 1.73
N VAL A 36 -2.22 6.07 1.15
CA VAL A 36 -0.93 6.33 1.77
C VAL A 36 -1.11 7.19 3.04
N ARG A 37 -0.49 6.77 4.14
CA ARG A 37 -0.48 7.45 5.45
C ARG A 37 0.92 7.90 5.88
N GLY A 38 1.80 8.09 4.90
CA GLY A 38 3.20 8.46 5.09
C GLY A 38 4.15 7.27 5.08
N LEU A 39 5.31 7.44 5.73
CA LEU A 39 6.43 6.50 5.68
C LEU A 39 6.77 5.95 7.06
N THR A 40 7.30 4.73 7.10
CA THR A 40 7.95 4.18 8.29
C THR A 40 9.37 4.73 8.40
N ALA A 41 9.97 4.64 9.60
CA ALA A 41 11.39 4.96 9.83
C ALA A 41 12.35 4.12 8.95
N THR A 42 11.88 2.98 8.45
CA THR A 42 12.64 2.08 7.56
C THR A 42 12.40 2.34 6.07
N GLY A 43 11.73 3.45 5.71
CA GLY A 43 11.48 3.83 4.32
C GLY A 43 10.40 3.02 3.62
N ARG A 44 9.57 2.28 4.36
CA ARG A 44 8.38 1.60 3.81
C ARG A 44 7.19 2.55 3.79
N ILE A 45 6.29 2.35 2.84
CA ILE A 45 5.09 3.14 2.67
C ILE A 45 4.01 2.58 3.58
N ARG A 46 3.43 3.42 4.44
CA ARG A 46 2.28 3.05 5.26
C ARG A 46 1.03 3.21 4.40
N VAL A 47 0.26 2.14 4.26
CA VAL A 47 -0.97 2.13 3.47
C VAL A 47 -2.13 1.65 4.33
N GLU A 48 -3.14 2.49 4.49
CA GLU A 48 -4.44 2.15 5.08
C GLU A 48 -5.28 1.41 4.05
N LEU A 49 -5.60 0.14 4.30
CA LEU A 49 -6.36 -0.68 3.36
C LEU A 49 -7.80 -0.18 3.22
N THR A 50 -8.25 -0.04 1.97
CA THR A 50 -9.64 0.30 1.62
C THR A 50 -10.38 -0.88 1.02
N ALA A 51 -9.72 -1.66 0.16
CA ALA A 51 -10.31 -2.82 -0.49
C ALA A 51 -9.28 -3.91 -0.75
N THR A 52 -9.77 -5.12 -0.99
CA THR A 52 -8.96 -6.27 -1.36
C THR A 52 -9.70 -7.13 -2.37
N SER A 53 -8.97 -7.73 -3.31
CA SER A 53 -9.54 -8.67 -4.29
C SER A 53 -10.00 -9.99 -3.67
N ARG A 54 -9.68 -10.28 -2.40
CA ARG A 54 -10.13 -11.47 -1.67
C ARG A 54 -10.75 -11.10 -0.31
N PRO A 55 -11.95 -10.48 -0.30
CA PRO A 55 -12.62 -10.14 0.94
C PRO A 55 -12.95 -11.42 1.73
N ARG A 56 -12.54 -11.48 2.99
CA ARG A 56 -12.91 -12.57 3.90
C ARG A 56 -14.04 -12.14 4.83
N SER A 57 -15.13 -12.88 4.82
CA SER A 57 -16.21 -12.75 5.80
C SER A 57 -15.64 -12.98 7.22
N GLY A 58 -15.66 -11.94 8.06
CA GLY A 58 -15.33 -12.03 9.48
C GLY A 58 -14.07 -11.29 9.97
N VAL A 59 -13.37 -10.53 9.11
CA VAL A 59 -12.19 -9.73 9.53
C VAL A 59 -12.47 -8.23 9.37
N HIS A 60 -13.41 -7.67 10.14
CA HIS A 60 -13.67 -6.23 10.12
C HIS A 60 -13.92 -5.67 11.53
N THR A 61 -12.86 -5.17 12.16
CA THR A 61 -12.96 -4.14 13.22
C THR A 61 -11.84 -3.08 13.16
N GLY A 62 -11.15 -2.94 12.04
CA GLY A 62 -10.22 -1.84 11.81
C GLY A 62 -9.81 -1.74 10.35
N LYS A 63 -9.43 -0.55 9.88
CA LYS A 63 -8.75 -0.39 8.59
C LYS A 63 -7.28 -0.75 8.78
N PRO A 64 -6.84 -1.95 8.39
CA PRO A 64 -5.48 -2.39 8.68
C PRO A 64 -4.46 -1.50 7.95
N LEU A 65 -3.39 -1.15 8.67
CA LEU A 65 -2.23 -0.44 8.13
C LEU A 65 -1.14 -1.43 7.72
N TYR A 66 -0.70 -1.36 6.47
CA TYR A 66 0.40 -2.16 5.94
C TYR A 66 1.64 -1.31 5.70
N ALA A 67 2.81 -1.88 5.94
CA ALA A 67 4.10 -1.30 5.57
C ALA A 67 4.63 -2.01 4.32
N VAL A 68 4.54 -1.35 3.17
CA VAL A 68 4.87 -1.94 1.86
C VAL A 68 6.09 -1.27 1.24
N PRO A 69 6.96 -2.02 0.55
CA PRO A 69 8.11 -1.42 -0.13
C PRO A 69 7.66 -0.61 -1.36
N ALA A 70 8.31 0.51 -1.61
CA ALA A 70 7.94 1.44 -2.68
C ALA A 70 7.86 0.79 -4.07
N HIS A 71 8.77 -0.13 -4.39
CA HIS A 71 8.79 -0.85 -5.67
C HIS A 71 7.58 -1.78 -5.88
N SER A 72 6.81 -2.09 -4.84
CA SER A 72 5.60 -2.93 -4.93
C SER A 72 4.30 -2.10 -5.04
N VAL A 73 4.40 -0.79 -4.90
CA VAL A 73 3.26 0.12 -4.89
C VAL A 73 3.10 0.71 -6.28
N THR A 74 1.85 0.92 -6.69
CA THR A 74 1.48 1.63 -7.92
C THR A 74 0.44 2.67 -7.55
N VAL A 75 0.71 3.94 -7.86
CA VAL A 75 -0.24 5.04 -7.62
C VAL A 75 -1.40 4.96 -8.61
N ILE A 76 -2.63 5.08 -8.13
CA ILE A 76 -3.83 5.19 -8.98
C ILE A 76 -4.25 6.65 -8.97
N THR A 77 -3.95 7.34 -10.07
CA THR A 77 -4.34 8.73 -10.32
C THR A 77 -5.71 8.80 -10.97
#